data_AF-A0A1C3XL62-F1
#
_entry.id   AF-A0A1C3XL62-F1
#
_cell.length_a   1.000
_cell.length_b   1.000
_cell.length_c   1.000
_cell.angle_alpha   90.00
_cell.angle_beta   90.00
_cell.angle_gamma   90.00
#
_symmetry.space_group_name_H-M   'P 1'
#
loop_
_entity.id
_entity.type
_entity.pdbx_description
1 polymer ?
#
loop_
_entity_poly.entity_id
_entity_poly.type
_entity_poly.pdbx_seq_one_letter_code
_entity_poly.pdbx_strand_id
1 'polypeptide(L)'
;LTPGQDADIAAAPALLELAPPMSALIGDKGYDGDGFRAEIVDRGAKPVIPNKSNRVTLHSFSKRAYKGRNVIERCFCRLKDFRRVATRYDKLATNFLAAVHLAAIVAYWIN
;
A
#
# COMPACT_ATOMS: atom_id res chain seq x y z
N LEU A 1 -7.57 -10.86 1.45
CA LEU A 1 -8.28 -9.68 1.98
C LEU A 1 -8.13 -9.69 3.48
N THR A 2 -7.43 -8.70 4.05
CA THR A 2 -7.25 -8.62 5.50
C THR A 2 -8.51 -8.05 6.19
N PRO A 3 -8.74 -8.41 7.47
CA PRO A 3 -9.71 -7.73 8.32
C PRO A 3 -9.35 -6.24 8.45
N GLY A 4 -10.35 -5.37 8.59
CA GLY A 4 -10.11 -3.92 8.72
C GLY A 4 -9.40 -3.48 10.01
N GLN A 5 -9.18 -4.40 10.95
CA GLN A 5 -8.51 -4.15 12.23
C GLN A 5 -7.06 -4.65 12.26
N ASP A 6 -6.62 -5.35 11.22
CA ASP A 6 -5.26 -5.88 11.17
C ASP A 6 -4.28 -4.76 10.84
N ALA A 7 -3.11 -4.77 11.47
CA ALA A 7 -2.11 -3.75 11.22
C ALA A 7 -1.56 -3.94 9.81
N ASP A 8 -1.54 -2.88 9.01
CA ASP A 8 -1.06 -2.93 7.61
C ASP A 8 0.34 -3.58 7.46
N ILE A 9 1.19 -3.41 8.49
CA ILE A 9 2.54 -3.99 8.52
C ILE A 9 2.54 -5.53 8.55
N ALA A 10 1.46 -6.18 9.02
CA ALA A 10 1.35 -7.63 9.06
C ALA A 10 1.21 -8.24 7.66
N ALA A 11 0.58 -7.52 6.72
CA ALA A 11 0.43 -7.96 5.33
C ALA A 11 1.63 -7.56 4.45
N ALA A 12 2.50 -6.67 4.93
CA ALA A 12 3.55 -6.05 4.13
C ALA A 12 4.58 -7.06 3.56
N PRO A 13 5.05 -8.07 4.31
CA PRO A 13 5.99 -9.06 3.78
C PRO A 13 5.40 -9.87 2.62
N ALA A 14 4.17 -10.37 2.78
CA ALA A 14 3.47 -11.12 1.73
C ALA A 14 3.26 -10.27 0.45
N LEU A 15 3.00 -8.97 0.62
CA LEU A 15 2.90 -8.05 -0.52
C LEU A 15 4.27 -7.79 -1.17
N LEU A 16 5.34 -7.76 -0.37
CA LEU A 16 6.69 -7.58 -0.87
C LEU A 16 7.15 -8.79 -1.69
N GLU A 17 6.88 -10.02 -1.24
CA GLU A 17 7.08 -11.24 -2.04
C GLU A 17 6.34 -11.17 -3.38
N LEU A 18 5.11 -10.64 -3.34
CA LEU A 18 4.22 -10.25 -4.44
C LEU A 18 4.88 -9.41 -5.55
N ALA A 19 5.70 -8.47 -5.11
CA ALA A 19 6.04 -7.32 -5.92
C ALA A 19 7.16 -7.64 -6.92
N PRO A 20 7.16 -7.06 -8.13
CA PRO A 20 8.27 -7.22 -9.07
C PRO A 20 9.57 -6.62 -8.51
N PRO A 21 10.74 -6.98 -9.09
CA PRO A 21 12.01 -6.33 -8.75
C PRO A 21 11.92 -4.81 -8.86
N MET A 22 12.45 -4.09 -7.88
CA MET A 22 12.36 -2.64 -7.79
C MET A 22 13.61 -2.03 -7.16
N SER A 23 13.96 -0.81 -7.55
CA SER A 23 15.10 -0.08 -6.98
C SER A 23 14.74 0.71 -5.71
N ALA A 24 13.46 1.02 -5.51
CA ALA A 24 12.95 1.71 -4.33
C ALA A 24 11.51 1.31 -4.03
N LEU A 25 11.19 1.14 -2.75
CA LEU A 25 9.83 0.90 -2.26
C LEU A 25 9.32 2.14 -1.54
N ILE A 26 8.16 2.66 -1.96
CA ILE A 26 7.49 3.77 -1.30
C ILE A 26 6.38 3.19 -0.43
N GLY A 27 6.42 3.45 0.88
CA GLY A 27 5.44 2.97 1.84
C GLY A 27 4.96 4.06 2.78
N ASP A 28 3.75 3.92 3.29
CA ASP A 28 3.22 4.82 4.31
C ASP A 28 3.96 4.68 5.65
N LYS A 29 3.88 5.71 6.50
CA LYS A 29 4.41 5.72 7.86
C LYS A 29 3.98 4.51 8.69
N GLY A 30 2.78 3.95 8.44
CA GLY A 30 2.31 2.72 9.11
C GLY A 30 3.23 1.50 8.92
N TYR A 31 3.91 1.41 7.77
CA TYR A 31 4.84 0.33 7.41
C TYR A 31 6.24 0.50 7.99
N ASP A 32 6.47 1.55 8.79
CA ASP A 32 7.75 1.74 9.44
C ASP A 32 7.97 0.65 10.51
N GLY A 33 8.89 -0.26 10.22
CA GLY A 33 9.35 -1.33 11.10
C GLY A 33 10.71 -1.84 10.64
N ASP A 34 11.59 -2.19 11.59
CA ASP A 34 12.99 -2.53 11.28
C ASP A 34 13.09 -3.82 10.45
N GLY A 35 12.30 -4.85 10.78
CA GLY A 35 12.26 -6.09 10.02
C GLY A 35 11.84 -5.88 8.56
N PHE A 36 10.77 -5.11 8.33
CA PHE A 36 10.30 -4.83 6.97
C PHE A 36 11.29 -3.97 6.17
N ARG A 37 11.96 -3.00 6.82
CA ARG A 37 13.04 -2.24 6.16
C ARG A 37 14.22 -3.12 5.78
N ALA A 38 14.61 -4.05 6.65
CA ALA A 38 15.68 -5.00 6.38
C ALA A 38 15.34 -5.90 5.19
N GLU A 39 14.12 -6.41 5.13
CA GLU A 39 13.62 -7.24 4.02
C GLU A 39 13.63 -6.49 2.68
N ILE A 40 13.23 -5.22 2.67
CA ILE A 40 13.31 -4.36 1.48
C ILE A 40 14.76 -4.23 0.99
N VAL A 41 15.70 -4.03 1.92
CA VAL A 41 17.13 -3.88 1.61
C VAL A 41 17.74 -5.20 1.14
N ASP A 42 17.40 -6.32 1.77
CA ASP A 42 17.83 -7.66 1.36
C ASP A 42 17.40 -7.99 -0.08
N ARG A 43 16.20 -7.52 -0.45
CA ARG A 43 15.67 -7.60 -1.82
C ARG A 43 16.33 -6.62 -2.81
N GLY A 44 17.31 -5.83 -2.38
CA GLY A 44 18.05 -4.88 -3.21
C GLY A 44 17.32 -3.54 -3.46
N ALA A 45 16.26 -3.25 -2.72
CA ALA A 45 15.47 -2.02 -2.87
C ALA A 45 15.77 -1.00 -1.76
N LYS A 46 15.60 0.29 -2.05
CA LYS A 46 15.71 1.35 -1.04
C LYS A 46 14.35 1.62 -0.35
N PRO A 47 14.25 1.53 0.98
CA PRO A 47 13.01 1.87 1.69
C PRO A 47 12.80 3.39 1.73
N VAL A 48 11.77 3.88 1.03
CA VAL A 48 11.29 5.26 1.06
C VAL A 48 10.03 5.32 1.94
N ILE A 49 10.25 5.13 3.24
CA ILE A 49 9.20 5.08 4.26
C ILE A 49 9.48 6.16 5.31
N PRO A 50 8.53 7.06 5.63
CA PRO A 50 8.68 8.02 6.72
C PRO A 50 8.81 7.33 8.08
N ASN A 51 9.55 7.95 9.00
CA ASN A 51 9.68 7.43 10.36
C ASN A 51 8.39 7.62 11.16
N LYS A 52 8.04 6.63 12.00
CA LYS A 52 7.00 6.76 13.02
C LYS A 52 7.39 7.84 14.04
N SER A 53 6.40 8.50 14.63
CA SER A 53 6.63 9.61 15.57
C SER A 53 7.24 9.16 16.89
N ASN A 54 7.08 7.88 17.25
CA ASN A 54 7.66 7.26 18.45
C ASN A 54 8.98 6.53 18.18
N ARG A 55 9.56 6.65 16.97
CA ARG A 55 10.81 5.98 16.63
C ARG A 55 11.99 6.74 17.22
N VAL A 56 12.84 6.03 17.97
CA VAL A 56 14.06 6.57 18.59
C VAL A 56 15.17 6.76 17.54
N THR A 57 15.42 5.73 16.74
CA THR A 57 16.46 5.76 15.70
C THR A 57 15.86 6.12 14.34
N LEU A 58 16.13 7.34 13.86
CA LEU A 58 15.59 7.84 12.60
C LEU A 58 16.36 7.30 11.39
N HIS A 59 15.63 6.83 10.38
CA HIS A 59 16.20 6.49 9.07
C HIS A 59 16.09 7.66 8.10
N SER A 60 17.14 7.87 7.29
CA SER A 60 17.09 8.81 6.19
C SER A 60 16.20 8.27 5.07
N PHE A 61 15.33 9.12 4.54
CA PHE A 61 14.50 8.78 3.38
C PHE A 61 14.37 9.99 2.44
N SER A 62 14.17 9.72 1.16
CA SER A 62 14.00 10.78 0.16
C SER A 62 12.57 11.32 0.19
N LYS A 63 12.38 12.52 0.76
CA LYS A 63 11.08 13.22 0.73
C LYS A 63 10.60 13.47 -0.71
N ARG A 64 11.52 13.69 -1.66
CA ARG A 64 11.19 13.87 -3.08
C ARG A 64 10.61 12.59 -3.68
N ALA A 65 11.23 11.44 -3.43
CA ALA A 65 10.71 10.15 -3.89
C ALA A 65 9.37 9.83 -3.21
N TYR A 66 9.23 10.15 -1.92
CA TYR A 66 7.99 9.94 -1.16
C TYR A 66 6.77 10.66 -1.76
N LYS A 67 6.96 11.82 -2.43
CA LYS A 67 5.87 12.50 -3.17
C LYS A 67 5.25 11.64 -4.27
N GLY A 68 5.96 10.62 -4.76
CA GLY A 68 5.44 9.63 -5.72
C GLY A 68 4.22 8.85 -5.20
N ARG A 69 4.00 8.81 -3.88
CA ARG A 69 2.81 8.19 -3.27
C ARG A 69 1.50 8.80 -3.77
N ASN A 70 1.48 10.05 -4.22
CA ASN A 70 0.28 10.69 -4.78
C ASN A 70 -0.31 9.90 -5.98
N VAL A 71 0.50 9.13 -6.72
CA VAL A 71 -0.01 8.26 -7.80
C VAL A 71 -0.95 7.19 -7.26
N ILE A 72 -0.53 6.47 -6.21
CA ILE A 72 -1.35 5.42 -5.62
C ILE A 72 -2.53 5.99 -4.82
N GLU A 73 -2.37 7.16 -4.19
CA GLU A 73 -3.48 7.85 -3.52
C GLU A 73 -4.58 8.24 -4.51
N ARG A 74 -4.22 8.84 -5.65
CA ARG A 74 -5.18 9.17 -6.72
C ARG A 74 -5.86 7.91 -7.25
N CYS A 75 -5.11 6.81 -7.33
CA CYS A 75 -5.67 5.52 -7.73
C CYS A 75 -6.78 5.09 -6.74
N PHE A 76 -6.48 5.03 -5.45
CA PHE A 76 -7.48 4.69 -4.45
C PHE A 76 -8.64 5.69 -4.34
N CYS A 77 -8.39 6.99 -4.53
CA CYS A 77 -9.45 7.99 -4.57
C CYS A 77 -10.44 7.70 -5.69
N ARG A 78 -9.95 7.40 -6.90
CA ARG A 78 -10.79 7.06 -8.05
C ARG A 78 -11.57 5.76 -7.83
N LEU A 79 -10.96 4.74 -7.22
CA LEU A 79 -11.68 3.52 -6.83
C LEU A 79 -12.77 3.79 -5.78
N LYS A 80 -12.59 4.80 -4.92
CA LYS A 80 -13.57 5.20 -3.91
C LYS A 80 -14.70 6.08 -4.45
N ASP A 81 -14.64 6.55 -5.70
CA ASP A 81 -15.80 7.17 -6.36
C ASP A 81 -16.98 6.18 -6.42
N PHE A 82 -16.68 4.88 -6.49
CA PHE A 82 -17.67 3.81 -6.42
C PHE A 82 -18.10 3.60 -4.96
N ARG A 83 -19.27 4.15 -4.60
CA ARG A 83 -19.80 4.12 -3.22
C ARG A 83 -19.74 2.73 -2.57
N ARG A 84 -20.03 1.66 -3.33
CA ARG A 84 -19.98 0.27 -2.84
C ARG A 84 -18.58 -0.17 -2.40
N VAL A 85 -17.55 0.27 -3.11
CA VAL A 85 -16.15 0.01 -2.77
C VAL A 85 -15.73 0.85 -1.57
N ALA A 86 -16.08 2.14 -1.55
CA ALA A 86 -15.71 3.06 -0.49
C ALA A 86 -16.26 2.66 0.90
N THR A 87 -17.52 2.23 0.96
CA THR A 87 -18.17 1.85 2.22
C THR A 87 -17.98 0.37 2.58
N ARG A 88 -17.41 -0.45 1.69
CA ARG A 88 -17.28 -1.90 1.85
C ARG A 88 -18.63 -2.55 2.23
N TYR A 89 -19.69 -2.26 1.46
CA TYR A 89 -21.05 -2.80 1.72
C TYR A 89 -21.11 -4.33 1.63
N ASP A 90 -20.21 -4.94 0.85
CA ASP A 90 -20.17 -6.38 0.66
C ASP A 90 -19.69 -7.11 1.91
N LYS A 91 -20.57 -7.95 2.48
CA LYS A 91 -20.26 -8.77 3.66
C LYS A 91 -19.31 -9.92 3.35
N LEU A 92 -19.34 -10.43 2.11
CA LEU A 92 -18.46 -11.51 1.66
C LEU A 92 -17.23 -10.92 0.97
N ALA A 93 -16.06 -11.45 1.35
CA ALA A 93 -14.77 -11.03 0.79
C ALA A 93 -14.71 -11.22 -0.75
N THR A 94 -15.31 -12.30 -1.25
CA THR A 94 -15.41 -12.59 -2.69
C THR A 94 -16.21 -11.52 -3.44
N ASN A 95 -17.36 -11.11 -2.91
CA ASN A 95 -18.21 -10.09 -3.52
C ASN A 95 -17.53 -8.72 -3.49
N PHE A 96 -16.86 -8.38 -2.38
CA PHE A 96 -16.08 -7.15 -2.28
C PHE A 96 -14.95 -7.14 -3.32
N LEU A 97 -14.20 -8.23 -3.44
CA LEU A 97 -13.12 -8.36 -4.42
C LEU A 97 -13.65 -8.21 -5.85
N ALA A 98 -14.77 -8.85 -6.19
CA ALA A 98 -15.42 -8.72 -7.49
C ALA A 98 -15.83 -7.26 -7.78
N ALA A 99 -16.39 -6.56 -6.79
CA ALA A 99 -16.74 -5.14 -6.91
C ALA A 99 -15.50 -4.26 -7.15
N VAL A 100 -14.38 -4.54 -6.48
CA VAL A 100 -13.10 -3.84 -6.69
C VAL A 100 -12.56 -4.08 -8.10
N HIS A 101 -12.60 -5.32 -8.60
CA HIS A 101 -12.17 -5.63 -9.97
C HIS A 101 -13.02 -4.90 -11.02
N LEU A 102 -14.36 -4.91 -10.85
CA LEU A 102 -15.26 -4.17 -11.75
C LEU A 102 -14.96 -2.66 -11.73
N ALA A 103 -14.80 -2.07 -10.53
CA ALA A 103 -14.45 -0.67 -10.39
C ALA A 103 -13.10 -0.34 -11.06
N ALA A 104 -12.09 -1.21 -10.93
CA ALA A 104 -10.79 -1.02 -11.56
C ALA A 104 -10.86 -1.09 -13.09
N ILE A 105 -11.62 -2.03 -13.66
CA ILE A 105 -11.82 -2.14 -15.12
C ILE A 105 -12.49 -0.87 -15.65
N VAL A 106 -13.57 -0.42 -15.02
CA VAL A 106 -14.30 0.77 -15.44
C VAL A 106 -13.44 2.04 -15.28
N ALA A 107 -12.65 2.13 -14.21
CA ALA A 107 -11.85 3.32 -13.92
C ALA A 107 -10.58 3.47 -14.77
N TYR A 108 -9.93 2.36 -15.15
CA TYR A 108 -8.58 2.38 -15.75
C TYR A 108 -8.43 1.70 -17.10
N TRP A 109 -9.45 0.96 -17.56
CA TRP A 109 -9.37 0.23 -18.83
C TRP A 109 -10.36 0.72 -19.88
N ILE A 110 -11.59 1.02 -19.49
CA ILE A 110 -12.67 1.40 -20.42
C ILE A 110 -12.75 2.91 -20.64
N ASN A 111 -12.26 3.70 -19.68
CA ASN A 111 -12.35 5.16 -19.65
C ASN A 111 -11.04 5.80 -20.14
#